data_AF-A0A2A4VQL8-F1
#
_entry.id   AF-A0A2A4VQL8-F1
#
_cell.length_a   1.000
_cell.length_b   1.000
_cell.length_c   1.000
_cell.angle_alpha   90.00
_cell.angle_beta   90.00
_cell.angle_gamma   90.00
#
_symmetry.space_group_name_H-M   'P 1'
#
loop_
_entity.id
_entity.type
_entity.pdbx_description
1 polymer ?
#
loop_
_entity_poly.entity_id
_entity_poly.type
_entity_poly.pdbx_seq_one_letter_code
_entity_poly.pdbx_strand_id
1 'polypeptide(L)'
;MQYKNIIRILGLLVALLSVTMLPPALVSLIYRDGAGVAFLLSFLWCLIAGLLFWYPNRDEKGELRAREGFLIVVLFWLVLGGFSAIPFTLLDHPTISFTDAVFESFSGLTTTGATILSGIDTLPHAVLYYRQQLQWIGGMGIIVLAVAVLPMLGIGGMQLYRAETPGPVKDSKMTPRIADTAKHLWYIYLGLTMLCAFAYWLAGMSVFDAISHSFSSISNGGFSTHDASIGYFNSQLINYICAFFCLMGAMNFSLHYTAVHHQSLKNYFADAEFRGFVVIQSFLAISCFIVLWLFNVYDSVDESLNQAVLQTVSFSTSAGFASADFSHWPLFLPMFLIFSSFIGSCAGSTGGGLKVVRVMLLYLQGMREIDRLVHPKAVFMVKLGNKAVPDRVVQAVWGFFAAYTMVFVVCMLLILASGVDNITAFTAVAACMNNLGPGLGEVSSSFASINSFSKWVLTIAMIFGRLEIFTLLVLFTPAFWRS
;
A
#
# COMPACT_ATOMS: atom_id res chain seq x y z
N MET A 1 29.47 -8.12 -2.53
CA MET A 1 28.06 -8.23 -2.97
C MET A 1 27.91 -9.50 -3.78
N GLN A 2 26.93 -10.34 -3.44
CA GLN A 2 26.64 -11.59 -4.16
C GLN A 2 25.65 -11.38 -5.32
N TYR A 3 26.06 -10.65 -6.37
CA TYR A 3 25.15 -10.28 -7.48
C TYR A 3 24.50 -11.47 -8.18
N LYS A 4 25.23 -12.59 -8.39
CA LYS A 4 24.68 -13.77 -9.06
C LYS A 4 23.52 -14.41 -8.28
N ASN A 5 23.62 -14.45 -6.95
CA ASN A 5 22.55 -14.96 -6.09
C ASN A 5 21.32 -14.04 -6.13
N ILE A 6 21.52 -12.72 -6.21
CA ILE A 6 20.44 -11.74 -6.40
C ILE A 6 19.73 -11.97 -7.74
N ILE A 7 20.49 -12.10 -8.84
CA ILE A 7 19.93 -12.35 -10.18
C ILE A 7 19.16 -13.67 -10.21
N ARG A 8 19.66 -14.72 -9.56
CA ARG A 8 18.95 -16.01 -9.41
C ARG A 8 17.58 -15.83 -8.77
N ILE A 9 17.50 -15.07 -7.67
CA ILE A 9 16.24 -14.84 -6.95
C ILE A 9 15.29 -14.02 -7.81
N LEU A 10 15.76 -12.94 -8.44
CA LEU A 10 14.94 -12.10 -9.31
C LEU A 10 14.41 -12.87 -10.53
N GLY A 11 15.25 -13.70 -11.18
CA GLY A 11 14.82 -14.54 -12.29
C GLY A 11 13.71 -15.52 -11.90
N LEU A 12 13.82 -16.13 -10.70
CA LEU A 12 12.78 -17.01 -10.17
C LEU A 12 11.47 -16.25 -9.87
N LEU A 13 11.56 -15.03 -9.35
CA LEU A 13 10.39 -14.19 -9.09
C LEU A 13 9.70 -13.72 -10.37
N VAL A 14 10.47 -13.38 -11.42
CA VAL A 14 9.91 -13.05 -12.74
C VAL A 14 9.22 -14.26 -13.37
N ALA A 15 9.79 -15.46 -13.23
CA ALA A 15 9.14 -16.69 -13.67
C ALA A 15 7.87 -17.00 -12.86
N LEU A 16 7.84 -16.69 -11.55
CA LEU A 16 6.63 -16.82 -10.74
C LEU A 16 5.56 -15.79 -11.16
N LEU A 17 5.95 -14.55 -11.41
CA LEU A 17 5.08 -13.49 -11.91
C LEU A 17 4.48 -13.85 -13.27
N SER A 18 5.21 -14.57 -14.13
CA SER A 18 4.64 -14.98 -15.42
C SER A 18 3.40 -15.85 -15.22
N VAL A 19 3.43 -16.82 -14.29
CA VAL A 19 2.29 -17.69 -13.98
C VAL A 19 1.05 -16.89 -13.56
N THR A 20 1.24 -15.73 -12.92
CA THR A 20 0.13 -14.86 -12.53
C THR A 20 -0.55 -14.15 -13.71
N MET A 21 0.00 -14.24 -14.94
CA MET A 21 -0.63 -13.76 -16.17
C MET A 21 -1.62 -14.77 -16.77
N LEU A 22 -1.66 -16.02 -16.28
CA LEU A 22 -2.61 -17.02 -16.77
C LEU A 22 -4.06 -16.76 -16.30
N PRO A 23 -4.33 -16.36 -15.04
CA PRO A 23 -5.68 -15.99 -14.61
C PRO A 23 -6.39 -14.92 -15.48
N PRO A 24 -5.79 -13.76 -15.83
CA PRO A 24 -6.46 -12.79 -16.70
C PRO A 24 -6.67 -13.34 -18.12
N ALA A 25 -5.77 -14.17 -18.64
CA ALA A 25 -5.99 -14.85 -19.91
C ALA A 25 -7.19 -15.82 -19.86
N LEU A 26 -7.38 -16.52 -18.73
CA LEU A 26 -8.55 -17.37 -18.51
C LEU A 26 -9.84 -16.55 -18.39
N VAL A 27 -9.81 -15.41 -17.69
CA VAL A 27 -10.94 -14.47 -17.62
C VAL A 27 -11.32 -14.00 -19.02
N SER A 28 -10.33 -13.66 -19.86
CA SER A 28 -10.58 -13.29 -21.26
C SER A 28 -11.30 -14.39 -22.04
N LEU A 29 -10.94 -15.66 -21.83
CA LEU A 29 -11.58 -16.80 -22.48
C LEU A 29 -13.04 -17.00 -22.01
N ILE A 30 -13.29 -16.82 -20.71
CA ILE A 30 -14.63 -16.94 -20.11
C ILE A 30 -15.56 -15.84 -20.62
N TYR A 31 -15.10 -14.59 -20.58
CA TYR A 31 -15.88 -13.41 -20.98
C TYR A 31 -15.82 -13.10 -22.48
N ARG A 32 -14.96 -13.80 -23.24
CA ARG A 32 -14.77 -13.68 -24.70
C ARG A 32 -14.46 -12.25 -25.13
N ASP A 33 -13.60 -11.56 -24.38
CA ASP A 33 -13.29 -10.15 -24.57
C ASP A 33 -12.10 -9.88 -25.52
N GLY A 34 -11.41 -10.93 -25.98
CA GLY A 34 -10.33 -10.85 -26.97
C GLY A 34 -8.96 -10.40 -26.45
N ALA A 35 -8.86 -9.93 -25.20
CA ALA A 35 -7.60 -9.40 -24.63
C ALA A 35 -6.60 -10.48 -24.17
N GLY A 36 -7.00 -11.75 -24.15
CA GLY A 36 -6.22 -12.86 -23.58
C GLY A 36 -4.89 -13.13 -24.29
N VAL A 37 -4.75 -12.75 -25.56
CA VAL A 37 -3.51 -12.93 -26.34
C VAL A 37 -2.37 -12.12 -25.72
N ALA A 38 -2.62 -10.88 -25.32
CA ALA A 38 -1.62 -10.01 -24.69
C ALA A 38 -1.08 -10.65 -23.39
N PHE A 39 -1.96 -11.25 -22.59
CA PHE A 39 -1.59 -11.95 -21.35
C PHE A 39 -0.83 -13.26 -21.59
N LEU A 40 -1.21 -14.05 -22.60
CA LEU A 40 -0.48 -15.27 -22.96
C LEU A 40 0.91 -14.98 -23.52
N LEU A 41 1.04 -13.95 -24.36
CA LEU A 41 2.34 -13.50 -24.84
C LEU A 41 3.19 -13.02 -23.66
N SER A 42 2.62 -12.18 -22.78
CA SER A 42 3.31 -11.71 -21.57
C SER A 42 3.77 -12.86 -20.68
N PHE A 43 2.95 -13.90 -20.50
CA PHE A 43 3.35 -15.13 -19.79
C PHE A 43 4.61 -15.74 -20.42
N LEU A 44 4.64 -15.93 -21.74
CA LEU A 44 5.79 -16.51 -22.43
C LEU A 44 7.04 -15.62 -22.31
N TRP A 45 6.93 -14.32 -22.58
CA TRP A 45 8.05 -13.37 -22.49
C TRP A 45 8.63 -13.32 -21.07
N CYS A 46 7.79 -13.19 -20.05
CA CYS A 46 8.22 -13.18 -18.65
C CYS A 46 8.84 -14.53 -18.25
N LEU A 47 8.24 -15.66 -18.65
CA LEU A 47 8.77 -16.98 -18.31
C LEU A 47 10.15 -17.20 -18.91
N ILE A 48 10.32 -16.86 -20.19
CA ILE A 48 11.60 -16.99 -20.89
C ILE A 48 12.65 -16.07 -20.23
N ALA A 49 12.32 -14.79 -19.99
CA ALA A 49 13.23 -13.87 -19.34
C ALA A 49 13.63 -14.32 -17.93
N GLY A 50 12.66 -14.76 -17.12
CA GLY A 50 12.90 -15.28 -15.77
C GLY A 50 13.82 -16.51 -15.77
N LEU A 51 13.57 -17.47 -16.67
CA LEU A 51 14.41 -18.66 -16.82
C LEU A 51 15.81 -18.33 -17.34
N LEU A 52 15.95 -17.36 -18.25
CA LEU A 52 17.25 -16.89 -18.74
C LEU A 52 18.10 -16.27 -17.63
N PHE A 53 17.51 -15.52 -16.70
CA PHE A 53 18.24 -14.96 -15.56
C PHE A 53 18.51 -16.00 -14.46
N TRP A 54 17.58 -16.92 -14.24
CA TRP A 54 17.69 -17.94 -13.20
C TRP A 54 18.67 -19.07 -13.58
N TYR A 55 18.57 -19.63 -14.78
CA TYR A 55 19.24 -20.88 -15.17
C TYR A 55 20.77 -20.82 -15.08
N PRO A 56 21.47 -19.76 -15.56
CA PRO A 56 22.93 -19.65 -15.42
C PRO A 56 23.41 -19.50 -13.98
N ASN A 57 22.53 -19.03 -13.09
CA ASN A 57 22.85 -18.71 -11.70
C ASN A 57 22.28 -19.73 -10.70
N ARG A 58 21.69 -20.84 -11.17
CA ARG A 58 20.92 -21.78 -10.33
C ARG A 58 21.70 -22.39 -9.15
N ASP A 59 23.01 -22.56 -9.32
CA ASP A 59 23.88 -23.20 -8.35
C ASP A 59 24.39 -22.24 -7.25
N GLU A 60 24.15 -20.94 -7.40
CA GLU A 60 24.59 -19.90 -6.48
C GLU A 60 23.71 -19.86 -5.23
N LYS A 61 24.11 -20.58 -4.16
CA LYS A 61 23.35 -20.76 -2.90
C LYS A 61 23.97 -20.04 -1.70
N GLY A 62 24.74 -18.98 -1.93
CA GLY A 62 25.39 -18.23 -0.85
C GLY A 62 24.41 -17.66 0.19
N GLU A 63 24.87 -17.49 1.43
CA GLU A 63 24.09 -16.79 2.46
C GLU A 63 24.08 -15.28 2.17
N LEU A 64 22.89 -14.70 2.12
CA LEU A 64 22.70 -13.27 1.89
C LEU A 64 22.93 -12.50 3.19
N ARG A 65 23.70 -11.42 3.12
CA ARG A 65 23.85 -10.45 4.22
C ARG A 65 22.77 -9.38 4.11
N ALA A 66 22.67 -8.53 5.14
CA ALA A 66 21.68 -7.46 5.19
C ALA A 66 21.73 -6.53 3.97
N ARG A 67 22.93 -6.22 3.45
CA ARG A 67 23.10 -5.38 2.26
C ARG A 67 22.48 -5.99 1.00
N GLU A 68 22.68 -7.30 0.77
CA GLU A 68 22.00 -7.98 -0.35
C GLU A 68 20.48 -8.01 -0.15
N GLY A 69 20.00 -8.13 1.10
CA GLY A 69 18.58 -8.03 1.43
C GLY A 69 17.95 -6.72 0.97
N PHE A 70 18.54 -5.57 1.31
CA PHE A 70 18.05 -4.25 0.85
C PHE A 70 17.96 -4.16 -0.68
N LEU A 71 19.00 -4.62 -1.38
CA LEU A 71 19.06 -4.57 -2.83
C LEU A 71 17.99 -5.48 -3.47
N ILE A 72 17.80 -6.70 -2.94
CA ILE A 72 16.76 -7.62 -3.42
C ILE A 72 15.38 -7.00 -3.28
N VAL A 73 15.10 -6.34 -2.15
CA VAL A 73 13.79 -5.73 -1.88
C VAL A 73 13.50 -4.60 -2.85
N VAL A 74 14.47 -3.71 -3.09
CA VAL A 74 14.28 -2.62 -4.06
C VAL A 74 14.12 -3.18 -5.48
N LEU A 75 14.96 -4.13 -5.87
CA LEU A 75 14.89 -4.75 -7.19
C LEU A 75 13.63 -5.59 -7.37
N PHE A 76 13.06 -6.18 -6.31
CA PHE A 76 11.79 -6.89 -6.37
C PHE A 76 10.70 -5.98 -6.94
N TRP A 77 10.51 -4.78 -6.38
CA TRP A 77 9.47 -3.86 -6.87
C TRP A 77 9.80 -3.27 -8.24
N LEU A 78 11.06 -2.92 -8.49
CA LEU A 78 11.47 -2.35 -9.78
C LEU A 78 11.33 -3.35 -10.93
N VAL A 79 11.82 -4.57 -10.74
CA VAL A 79 11.79 -5.61 -11.77
C VAL A 79 10.37 -6.11 -11.97
N LEU A 80 9.64 -6.48 -10.91
CA LEU A 80 8.28 -7.00 -11.06
C LEU A 80 7.32 -5.93 -11.58
N GLY A 81 7.47 -4.67 -11.14
CA GLY A 81 6.69 -3.54 -11.68
C GLY A 81 6.98 -3.30 -13.16
N GLY A 82 8.24 -3.41 -13.59
CA GLY A 82 8.61 -3.33 -15.00
C GLY A 82 8.02 -4.46 -15.85
N PHE A 83 8.14 -5.72 -15.42
CA PHE A 83 7.57 -6.86 -16.15
C PHE A 83 6.04 -6.88 -16.13
N SER A 84 5.42 -6.34 -15.09
CA SER A 84 3.95 -6.21 -14.99
C SER A 84 3.37 -5.16 -15.95
N ALA A 85 4.21 -4.33 -16.56
CA ALA A 85 3.78 -3.39 -17.61
C ALA A 85 3.62 -4.06 -18.98
N ILE A 86 4.18 -5.26 -19.20
CA ILE A 86 4.19 -5.91 -20.51
C ILE A 86 2.77 -6.16 -21.05
N PRO A 87 1.81 -6.74 -20.29
CA PRO A 87 0.47 -6.96 -20.81
C PRO A 87 -0.17 -5.67 -21.29
N PHE A 88 -0.04 -4.59 -20.51
CA PHE A 88 -0.55 -3.27 -20.83
C PHE A 88 0.02 -2.71 -22.15
N THR A 89 1.33 -2.91 -22.41
CA THR A 89 1.94 -2.48 -23.68
C THR A 89 1.54 -3.31 -24.90
N LEU A 90 1.06 -4.53 -24.70
CA LEU A 90 0.66 -5.46 -25.76
C LEU A 90 -0.85 -5.42 -26.06
N LEU A 91 -1.62 -4.59 -25.35
CA LEU A 91 -3.04 -4.40 -25.62
C LEU A 91 -3.24 -3.53 -26.86
N ASP A 92 -4.06 -4.02 -27.79
CA ASP A 92 -4.48 -3.23 -28.95
C ASP A 92 -5.52 -2.17 -28.57
N HIS A 93 -6.36 -2.46 -27.57
CA HIS A 93 -7.41 -1.57 -27.08
C HIS A 93 -7.50 -1.61 -25.55
N PRO A 94 -7.25 -0.49 -24.86
CA PRO A 94 -6.74 0.80 -25.35
C PRO A 94 -5.24 0.73 -25.65
N THR A 95 -4.81 1.39 -26.73
CA THR A 95 -3.38 1.62 -26.97
C THR A 95 -2.86 2.61 -25.95
N ILE A 96 -1.94 2.18 -25.10
CA ILE A 96 -1.33 3.00 -24.06
C ILE A 96 0.16 3.16 -24.31
N SER A 97 0.70 4.33 -23.97
CA SER A 97 2.12 4.59 -24.12
C SER A 97 2.93 3.72 -23.15
N PHE A 98 4.22 3.51 -23.42
CA PHE A 98 5.09 2.77 -22.50
C PHE A 98 5.13 3.39 -21.10
N THR A 99 5.22 4.72 -21.00
CA THR A 99 5.22 5.44 -19.72
C THR A 99 3.92 5.21 -18.95
N ASP A 100 2.80 5.22 -19.67
CA ASP A 100 1.45 5.01 -19.15
C ASP A 100 1.26 3.58 -18.63
N ALA A 101 1.70 2.59 -19.41
CA ALA A 101 1.70 1.18 -19.01
C ALA A 101 2.56 0.92 -17.77
N VAL A 102 3.74 1.55 -17.70
CA VAL A 102 4.61 1.48 -16.51
C VAL A 102 3.93 2.14 -15.32
N PHE A 103 3.36 3.33 -15.47
CA PHE A 103 2.66 4.01 -14.38
C PHE A 103 1.50 3.17 -13.83
N GLU A 104 0.62 2.66 -14.70
CA GLU A 104 -0.53 1.83 -14.30
C GLU A 104 -0.06 0.53 -13.60
N SER A 105 0.99 -0.09 -14.12
CA SER A 105 1.60 -1.30 -13.54
C SER A 105 2.17 -1.06 -12.15
N PHE A 106 3.02 -0.04 -12.00
CA PHE A 106 3.60 0.31 -10.71
C PHE A 106 2.52 0.71 -9.72
N SER A 107 1.55 1.53 -10.14
CA SER A 107 0.41 1.93 -9.32
C SER A 107 -0.41 0.74 -8.82
N GLY A 108 -0.66 -0.25 -9.68
CA GLY A 108 -1.29 -1.51 -9.28
C GLY A 108 -0.43 -2.29 -8.30
N LEU A 109 0.82 -2.57 -8.64
CA LEU A 109 1.70 -3.40 -7.82
C LEU A 109 1.98 -2.75 -6.45
N THR A 110 2.25 -1.45 -6.38
CA THR A 110 2.47 -0.73 -5.11
C THR A 110 1.18 -0.46 -4.33
N THR A 111 0.03 -0.99 -4.78
CA THR A 111 -1.32 -0.72 -4.25
C THR A 111 -1.56 0.77 -4.04
N THR A 112 -1.17 1.57 -5.03
CA THR A 112 -1.40 3.01 -4.99
C THR A 112 -2.75 3.37 -5.56
N GLY A 113 -3.22 2.73 -6.62
CA GLY A 113 -4.57 3.02 -7.14
C GLY A 113 -4.70 4.30 -7.97
N ALA A 114 -3.61 4.99 -8.26
CA ALA A 114 -3.59 6.09 -9.22
C ALA A 114 -3.73 5.53 -10.64
N THR A 115 -4.86 5.79 -11.30
CA THR A 115 -5.12 5.33 -12.67
C THR A 115 -4.82 6.41 -13.70
N ILE A 116 -4.25 6.02 -14.82
CA ILE A 116 -4.16 6.85 -16.04
C ILE A 116 -5.22 6.46 -17.09
N LEU A 117 -5.91 5.36 -16.88
CA LEU A 117 -6.99 4.89 -17.75
C LEU A 117 -8.28 5.62 -17.38
N SER A 118 -9.04 6.01 -18.40
CA SER A 118 -10.39 6.58 -18.30
C SER A 118 -11.34 5.79 -19.19
N GLY A 119 -12.64 5.78 -18.89
CA GLY A 119 -13.60 4.96 -19.61
C GLY A 119 -13.47 3.48 -19.26
N ILE A 120 -13.02 3.16 -18.04
CA ILE A 120 -12.61 1.80 -17.68
C ILE A 120 -13.76 0.80 -17.69
N ASP A 121 -15.00 1.28 -17.54
CA ASP A 121 -16.23 0.48 -17.60
C ASP A 121 -16.37 -0.33 -18.90
N THR A 122 -15.75 0.14 -19.99
CA THR A 122 -15.81 -0.51 -21.31
C THR A 122 -14.60 -1.37 -21.63
N LEU A 123 -13.63 -1.44 -20.73
CA LEU A 123 -12.41 -2.22 -20.94
C LEU A 123 -12.69 -3.72 -20.90
N PRO A 124 -11.85 -4.53 -21.59
CA PRO A 124 -11.91 -5.97 -21.46
C PRO A 124 -11.81 -6.41 -20.00
N HIS A 125 -12.65 -7.39 -19.61
CA HIS A 125 -12.71 -7.91 -18.24
C HIS A 125 -11.35 -8.47 -17.80
N ALA A 126 -10.57 -9.04 -18.71
CA ALA A 126 -9.21 -9.50 -18.43
C ALA A 126 -8.28 -8.37 -17.97
N VAL A 127 -8.40 -7.18 -18.55
CA VAL A 127 -7.61 -6.00 -18.18
C VAL A 127 -8.07 -5.47 -16.82
N LEU A 128 -9.39 -5.35 -16.62
CA LEU A 128 -9.96 -4.95 -15.34
C LEU A 128 -9.52 -5.89 -14.21
N TYR A 129 -9.61 -7.20 -14.43
CA TYR A 129 -9.19 -8.22 -13.48
C TYR A 129 -7.69 -8.12 -13.17
N TYR A 130 -6.85 -7.97 -14.20
CA TYR A 130 -5.40 -7.88 -14.02
C TYR A 130 -4.99 -6.68 -13.16
N ARG A 131 -5.64 -5.52 -13.35
CA ARG A 131 -5.42 -4.34 -12.51
C ARG A 131 -5.67 -4.65 -11.03
N GLN A 132 -6.80 -5.28 -10.70
CA GLN A 132 -7.11 -5.66 -9.31
C GLN A 132 -6.14 -6.73 -8.78
N GLN A 133 -5.77 -7.69 -9.62
CA GLN A 133 -4.85 -8.76 -9.27
C GLN A 133 -3.46 -8.22 -8.92
N LEU A 134 -2.97 -7.20 -9.64
CA LEU A 134 -1.71 -6.54 -9.31
C LEU A 134 -1.72 -5.94 -7.90
N GLN A 135 -2.82 -5.29 -7.52
CA GLN A 135 -3.00 -4.78 -6.15
C GLN A 135 -3.03 -5.92 -5.14
N TRP A 136 -3.73 -7.01 -5.45
CA TRP A 136 -3.82 -8.15 -4.55
C TRP A 136 -2.46 -8.82 -4.31
N ILE A 137 -1.66 -9.02 -5.38
CA ILE A 137 -0.29 -9.55 -5.29
C ILE A 137 0.62 -8.57 -4.55
N GLY A 138 0.50 -7.27 -4.84
CA GLY A 138 1.23 -6.21 -4.18
C GLY A 138 0.98 -6.13 -2.67
N GLY A 139 -0.29 -6.22 -2.27
CA GLY A 139 -0.73 -6.26 -0.88
C GLY A 139 -0.14 -7.45 -0.12
N MET A 140 -0.13 -8.64 -0.71
CA MET A 140 0.60 -9.76 -0.10
C MET A 140 2.10 -9.51 -0.05
N GLY A 141 2.67 -8.97 -1.13
CA GLY A 141 4.10 -8.68 -1.23
C GLY A 141 4.60 -7.83 -0.07
N ILE A 142 3.87 -6.77 0.28
CA ILE A 142 4.24 -5.91 1.42
C ILE A 142 4.06 -6.61 2.78
N ILE A 143 3.03 -7.45 2.96
CA ILE A 143 2.82 -8.21 4.21
C ILE A 143 3.99 -9.18 4.45
N VAL A 144 4.37 -9.96 3.43
CA VAL A 144 5.49 -10.92 3.53
C VAL A 144 6.80 -10.18 3.75
N LEU A 145 7.01 -9.09 3.02
CA LEU A 145 8.20 -8.27 3.13
C LEU A 145 8.34 -7.67 4.53
N ALA A 146 7.24 -7.13 5.08
CA ALA A 146 7.21 -6.58 6.42
C ALA A 146 7.70 -7.62 7.45
N VAL A 147 7.22 -8.86 7.38
CA VAL A 147 7.66 -9.92 8.29
C VAL A 147 9.11 -10.37 8.06
N ALA A 148 9.55 -10.45 6.80
CA ALA A 148 10.90 -10.89 6.47
C ALA A 148 11.98 -9.84 6.79
N VAL A 149 11.68 -8.55 6.60
CA VAL A 149 12.67 -7.45 6.56
C VAL A 149 12.62 -6.55 7.78
N LEU A 150 11.45 -6.26 8.37
CA LEU A 150 11.36 -5.40 9.56
C LEU A 150 12.24 -5.85 10.74
N PRO A 151 12.42 -7.16 11.03
CA PRO A 151 13.33 -7.60 12.08
C PRO A 151 14.79 -7.20 11.84
N MET A 152 15.21 -7.07 10.59
CA MET A 152 16.56 -6.65 10.21
C MET A 152 16.73 -5.13 10.26
N LEU A 153 15.66 -4.37 9.99
CA LEU A 153 15.70 -2.90 9.95
C LEU A 153 15.79 -2.27 11.33
N GLY A 154 15.24 -2.89 12.38
CA GLY A 154 15.30 -2.35 13.75
C GLY A 154 14.60 -0.99 13.95
N ILE A 155 13.87 -0.49 12.94
CA ILE A 155 13.27 0.85 12.88
C ILE A 155 11.74 0.82 13.14
N GLY A 156 11.11 -0.36 13.21
CA GLY A 156 9.65 -0.50 13.30
C GLY A 156 9.08 -0.86 14.68
N GLY A 157 9.76 -0.57 15.79
CA GLY A 157 9.27 -0.91 17.14
C GLY A 157 9.21 -2.42 17.47
N MET A 158 9.31 -3.31 16.47
CA MET A 158 9.31 -4.78 16.57
C MET A 158 10.40 -5.35 17.51
N GLN A 159 11.43 -4.56 17.85
CA GLN A 159 12.40 -4.94 18.88
C GLN A 159 11.73 -5.10 20.26
N LEU A 160 10.58 -4.45 20.51
CA LEU A 160 9.76 -4.66 21.70
C LEU A 160 9.03 -6.02 21.68
N TYR A 161 8.76 -6.58 20.50
CA TYR A 161 8.16 -7.91 20.31
C TYR A 161 9.18 -9.05 20.49
N ARG A 162 10.48 -8.78 20.26
CA ARG A 162 11.56 -9.72 20.63
C ARG A 162 11.59 -10.03 22.14
N ALA A 163 11.02 -9.15 22.97
CA ALA A 163 10.94 -9.36 24.41
C ALA A 163 9.76 -10.26 24.84
N GLU A 164 8.83 -10.59 23.93
CA GLU A 164 7.63 -11.38 24.24
C GLU A 164 7.72 -12.86 23.86
N THR A 165 8.84 -13.32 23.28
CA THR A 165 9.04 -14.75 23.05
C THR A 165 9.80 -15.36 24.23
N PRO A 166 9.15 -16.15 25.12
CA PRO A 166 9.86 -16.85 26.17
C PRO A 166 10.62 -18.02 25.53
N GLY A 167 11.95 -17.97 25.55
CA GLY A 167 12.77 -19.09 25.12
C GLY A 167 14.25 -18.74 24.92
N PRO A 168 15.18 -19.66 25.25
CA PRO A 168 16.61 -19.46 25.00
C PRO A 168 16.88 -19.67 23.50
N VAL A 169 16.68 -18.64 22.67
CA VAL A 169 16.97 -18.74 21.24
C VAL A 169 17.75 -17.50 20.77
N LYS A 170 18.99 -17.40 21.23
CA LYS A 170 20.05 -16.72 20.48
C LYS A 170 20.39 -17.62 19.28
N ASP A 171 20.34 -17.05 18.08
CA ASP A 171 21.05 -17.51 16.87
C ASP A 171 20.64 -18.81 16.16
N SER A 172 19.41 -19.30 16.27
CA SER A 172 18.95 -20.42 15.42
C SER A 172 18.21 -19.92 14.16
N LYS A 173 18.83 -20.08 12.99
CA LYS A 173 18.29 -20.05 11.61
C LYS A 173 16.88 -19.45 11.48
N MET A 174 16.79 -18.17 11.12
CA MET A 174 15.54 -17.44 10.82
C MET A 174 14.77 -17.99 9.60
N THR A 175 15.42 -18.79 8.73
CA THR A 175 14.89 -19.18 7.41
C THR A 175 13.66 -20.11 7.42
N PRO A 176 13.53 -21.16 8.28
CA PRO A 176 12.35 -22.03 8.26
C PRO A 176 11.10 -21.28 8.76
N ARG A 177 11.27 -20.39 9.74
CA ARG A 177 10.15 -19.69 10.39
C ARG A 177 9.54 -18.59 9.54
N ILE A 178 10.31 -17.92 8.67
CA ILE A 178 9.75 -16.87 7.78
C ILE A 178 8.80 -17.48 6.74
N ALA A 179 9.15 -18.64 6.17
CA ALA A 179 8.29 -19.34 5.22
C ALA A 179 6.99 -19.82 5.88
N ASP A 180 7.07 -20.38 7.09
CA ASP A 180 5.90 -20.81 7.85
C ASP A 180 5.01 -19.63 8.25
N THR A 181 5.57 -18.51 8.72
CA THR A 181 4.80 -17.30 9.04
C THR A 181 4.14 -16.73 7.78
N ALA A 182 4.87 -16.62 6.66
CA ALA A 182 4.32 -16.13 5.39
C ALA A 182 3.13 -16.98 4.91
N LYS A 183 3.18 -18.31 5.10
CA LYS A 183 2.09 -19.22 4.77
C LYS A 183 0.83 -18.96 5.61
N HIS A 184 0.97 -18.72 6.91
CA HIS A 184 -0.19 -18.41 7.75
C HIS A 184 -0.79 -17.04 7.41
N LEU A 185 0.05 -16.05 7.13
CA LEU A 185 -0.41 -14.73 6.67
C LEU A 185 -1.14 -14.82 5.34
N TRP A 186 -0.70 -15.69 4.43
CA TRP A 186 -1.38 -15.96 3.17
C TRP A 186 -2.78 -16.51 3.40
N TYR A 187 -2.98 -17.43 4.34
CA TYR A 187 -4.31 -17.95 4.67
C TYR A 187 -5.24 -16.89 5.24
N ILE A 188 -4.74 -16.00 6.09
CA ILE A 188 -5.53 -14.89 6.64
C ILE A 188 -5.92 -13.93 5.51
N TYR A 189 -4.96 -13.55 4.66
CA TYR A 189 -5.19 -12.66 3.53
C TYR A 189 -6.24 -13.23 2.59
N LEU A 190 -6.08 -14.48 2.14
CA LEU A 190 -7.09 -15.16 1.32
C LEU A 190 -8.45 -15.30 2.01
N GLY A 191 -8.47 -15.65 3.30
CA GLY A 191 -9.70 -15.78 4.07
C GLY A 191 -10.50 -14.48 4.13
N LEU A 192 -9.81 -13.36 4.40
CA LEU A 192 -10.40 -12.03 4.39
C LEU A 192 -10.88 -11.64 2.99
N THR A 193 -10.09 -11.91 1.94
CA THR A 193 -10.49 -11.64 0.54
C THR A 193 -11.75 -12.41 0.16
N MET A 194 -11.84 -13.71 0.46
CA MET A 194 -13.03 -14.51 0.16
C MET A 194 -14.26 -14.03 0.92
N LEU A 195 -14.11 -13.66 2.19
CA LEU A 195 -15.21 -13.16 3.01
C LEU A 195 -15.69 -11.78 2.51
N CYS A 196 -14.76 -10.94 2.04
CA CYS A 196 -15.06 -9.66 1.40
C CYS A 196 -15.81 -9.85 0.06
N ALA A 197 -15.32 -10.73 -0.81
CA ALA A 197 -15.99 -11.04 -2.08
C ALA A 197 -17.41 -11.58 -1.84
N PHE A 198 -17.58 -12.47 -0.87
CA PHE A 198 -18.88 -13.01 -0.52
C PHE A 198 -19.83 -11.93 0.02
N ALA A 199 -19.35 -11.03 0.88
CA ALA A 199 -20.14 -9.92 1.40
C ALA A 199 -20.58 -8.95 0.29
N TYR A 200 -19.69 -8.59 -0.64
CA TYR A 200 -20.03 -7.75 -1.80
C TYR A 200 -21.06 -8.40 -2.72
N TRP A 201 -20.92 -9.71 -2.97
CA TRP A 201 -21.88 -10.45 -3.78
C TRP A 201 -23.26 -10.49 -3.12
N LEU A 202 -23.34 -10.74 -1.81
CA LEU A 202 -24.61 -10.69 -1.06
C LEU A 202 -25.23 -9.29 -1.04
N ALA A 203 -24.42 -8.24 -1.09
CA ALA A 203 -24.88 -6.85 -1.17
C ALA A 203 -25.36 -6.43 -2.57
N GLY A 204 -25.23 -7.31 -3.58
CA GLY A 204 -25.80 -7.13 -4.92
C GLY A 204 -24.79 -6.85 -6.04
N MET A 205 -23.47 -6.90 -5.76
CA MET A 205 -22.47 -6.81 -6.83
C MET A 205 -22.51 -8.04 -7.75
N SER A 206 -22.12 -7.85 -9.02
CA SER A 206 -21.84 -8.98 -9.90
C SER A 206 -20.71 -9.84 -9.31
N VAL A 207 -20.65 -11.14 -9.65
CA VAL A 207 -19.57 -12.01 -9.14
C VAL A 207 -18.19 -11.48 -9.55
N PHE A 208 -18.08 -10.92 -10.75
CA PHE A 208 -16.85 -10.33 -11.26
C PHE A 208 -16.42 -9.13 -10.43
N ASP A 209 -17.34 -8.19 -10.20
CA ASP A 209 -17.06 -6.98 -9.41
C ASP A 209 -16.80 -7.34 -7.95
N ALA A 210 -17.56 -8.24 -7.36
CA ALA A 210 -17.38 -8.66 -5.98
C ALA A 210 -15.97 -9.24 -5.73
N ILE A 211 -15.48 -10.10 -6.62
CA ILE A 211 -14.11 -10.65 -6.52
C ILE A 211 -13.09 -9.53 -6.77
N SER A 212 -13.27 -8.76 -7.84
CA SER A 212 -12.37 -7.69 -8.27
C SER A 212 -12.20 -6.60 -7.21
N HIS A 213 -13.29 -6.12 -6.62
CA HIS A 213 -13.25 -5.14 -5.54
C HIS A 213 -12.72 -5.73 -4.24
N SER A 214 -12.94 -7.02 -3.95
CA SER A 214 -12.36 -7.66 -2.76
C SER A 214 -10.82 -7.68 -2.76
N PHE A 215 -10.22 -7.84 -3.95
CA PHE A 215 -8.78 -7.80 -4.16
C PHE A 215 -8.22 -6.42 -3.78
N SER A 216 -8.85 -5.38 -4.31
CA SER A 216 -8.50 -3.98 -4.06
C SER A 216 -8.75 -3.56 -2.60
N SER A 217 -9.91 -3.89 -2.01
CA SER A 217 -10.26 -3.50 -0.63
C SER A 217 -9.34 -4.10 0.43
N ILE A 218 -9.00 -5.39 0.37
CA ILE A 218 -8.10 -6.01 1.36
C ILE A 218 -6.65 -5.53 1.20
N SER A 219 -6.24 -5.27 -0.05
CA SER A 219 -4.92 -4.72 -0.35
C SER A 219 -4.77 -3.22 -0.04
N ASN A 220 -5.86 -2.53 0.30
CA ASN A 220 -5.95 -1.06 0.37
C ASN A 220 -5.33 -0.43 -0.88
N GLY A 221 -5.78 -0.87 -2.06
CA GLY A 221 -5.23 -0.44 -3.33
C GLY A 221 -6.08 0.57 -4.10
N GLY A 222 -7.40 0.50 -4.02
CA GLY A 222 -8.30 1.54 -4.58
C GLY A 222 -8.62 1.43 -6.06
N PHE A 223 -8.07 0.45 -6.78
CA PHE A 223 -8.57 0.21 -8.12
C PHE A 223 -10.01 -0.30 -8.09
N SER A 224 -10.70 -0.02 -9.18
CA SER A 224 -12.10 -0.34 -9.41
C SER A 224 -12.28 -0.87 -10.83
N THR A 225 -13.36 -1.59 -11.05
CA THR A 225 -13.86 -2.00 -12.38
C THR A 225 -14.63 -0.88 -13.07
N HIS A 226 -14.98 0.18 -12.34
CA HIS A 226 -15.79 1.32 -12.79
C HIS A 226 -15.07 2.65 -12.55
N ASP A 227 -15.20 3.61 -13.48
CA ASP A 227 -14.56 4.93 -13.38
C ASP A 227 -14.98 5.67 -12.10
N ALA A 228 -16.25 5.55 -11.71
CA ALA A 228 -16.81 6.14 -10.49
C ALA A 228 -16.39 5.42 -9.19
N SER A 229 -15.43 4.51 -9.26
CA SER A 229 -14.97 3.70 -8.13
C SER A 229 -16.14 2.96 -7.43
N ILE A 230 -16.18 2.94 -6.10
CA ILE A 230 -17.28 2.32 -5.34
C ILE A 230 -18.60 3.10 -5.45
N GLY A 231 -18.53 4.38 -5.88
CA GLY A 231 -19.69 5.23 -6.14
C GLY A 231 -20.63 4.71 -7.23
N TYR A 232 -20.12 3.87 -8.15
CA TYR A 232 -20.93 3.24 -9.21
C TYR A 232 -22.15 2.48 -8.67
N PHE A 233 -21.99 1.79 -7.54
CA PHE A 233 -23.03 0.91 -7.00
C PHE A 233 -24.13 1.66 -6.24
N ASN A 234 -23.90 2.94 -5.91
CA ASN A 234 -24.83 3.80 -5.17
C ASN A 234 -25.56 3.09 -4.00
N SER A 235 -24.81 2.36 -3.18
CA SER A 235 -25.36 1.52 -2.11
C SER A 235 -24.61 1.76 -0.79
N GLN A 236 -25.36 2.23 0.21
CA GLN A 236 -24.82 2.48 1.55
C GLN A 236 -24.25 1.21 2.18
N LEU A 237 -24.88 0.05 1.93
CA LEU A 237 -24.42 -1.24 2.44
C LEU A 237 -23.04 -1.59 1.87
N ILE A 238 -22.84 -1.42 0.56
CA ILE A 238 -21.56 -1.67 -0.10
C ILE A 238 -20.48 -0.73 0.45
N ASN A 239 -20.82 0.54 0.70
CA ASN A 239 -19.90 1.50 1.30
C ASN A 239 -19.45 1.06 2.71
N TYR A 240 -20.37 0.59 3.56
CA TYR A 240 -20.00 0.08 4.88
C TYR A 240 -19.16 -1.20 4.82
N ILE A 241 -19.46 -2.12 3.88
CA ILE A 241 -18.66 -3.33 3.64
C ILE A 241 -17.24 -2.93 3.22
N CYS A 242 -17.11 -2.00 2.27
CA CYS A 242 -15.82 -1.48 1.82
C CYS A 242 -15.02 -0.86 2.97
N ALA A 243 -15.63 0.04 3.74
CA ALA A 243 -14.98 0.65 4.90
C ALA A 243 -14.51 -0.41 5.91
N PHE A 244 -15.35 -1.40 6.23
CA PHE A 244 -14.99 -2.47 7.15
C PHE A 244 -13.77 -3.26 6.68
N PHE A 245 -13.74 -3.69 5.41
CA PHE A 245 -12.62 -4.48 4.89
C PHE A 245 -11.34 -3.67 4.68
N CYS A 246 -11.45 -2.38 4.35
CA CYS A 246 -10.28 -1.48 4.31
C CYS A 246 -9.67 -1.33 5.72
N LEU A 247 -10.51 -1.17 6.76
CA LEU A 247 -10.03 -1.17 8.16
C LEU A 247 -9.33 -2.48 8.51
N MET A 248 -9.90 -3.64 8.12
CA MET A 248 -9.27 -4.94 8.35
C MET A 248 -7.92 -5.07 7.62
N GLY A 249 -7.82 -4.60 6.38
CA GLY A 249 -6.56 -4.56 5.63
C GLY A 249 -5.52 -3.61 6.24
N ALA A 250 -5.98 -2.52 6.85
CA ALA A 250 -5.14 -1.48 7.46
C ALA A 250 -4.65 -1.81 8.88
N MET A 251 -5.23 -2.84 9.51
CA MET A 251 -4.76 -3.40 10.77
C MET A 251 -3.51 -4.26 10.58
N ASN A 252 -2.73 -4.40 11.65
CA ASN A 252 -1.53 -5.22 11.65
C ASN A 252 -1.89 -6.70 11.48
N PHE A 253 -1.38 -7.35 10.42
CA PHE A 253 -1.68 -8.75 10.12
C PHE A 253 -1.16 -9.74 11.17
N SER A 254 -0.16 -9.37 11.98
CA SER A 254 0.27 -10.19 13.12
C SER A 254 -0.78 -10.25 14.22
N LEU A 255 -1.61 -9.20 14.39
CA LEU A 255 -2.75 -9.22 15.32
C LEU A 255 -3.85 -10.14 14.81
N HIS A 256 -4.14 -10.12 13.49
CA HIS A 256 -5.06 -11.07 12.87
C HIS A 256 -4.63 -12.52 13.11
N TYR A 257 -3.34 -12.81 12.90
CA TYR A 257 -2.77 -14.12 13.17
C TYR A 257 -2.96 -14.54 14.64
N THR A 258 -2.64 -13.64 15.56
CA THR A 258 -2.76 -13.90 17.00
C THR A 258 -4.22 -14.14 17.41
N ALA A 259 -5.16 -13.38 16.84
CA ALA A 259 -6.59 -13.52 17.12
C ALA A 259 -7.15 -14.85 16.62
N VAL A 260 -6.77 -15.29 15.42
CA VAL A 260 -7.18 -16.59 14.85
C VAL A 260 -6.56 -17.74 15.64
N HIS A 261 -5.27 -17.66 15.97
CA HIS A 261 -4.55 -18.72 16.67
C HIS A 261 -5.02 -18.91 18.12
N HIS A 262 -5.26 -17.82 18.84
CA HIS A 262 -5.72 -17.85 20.24
C HIS A 262 -7.25 -17.77 20.39
N GLN A 263 -8.00 -17.69 19.29
CA GLN A 263 -9.45 -17.54 19.25
C GLN A 263 -9.97 -16.42 20.19
N SER A 264 -9.25 -15.30 20.25
CA SER A 264 -9.51 -14.22 21.19
C SER A 264 -9.21 -12.85 20.61
N LEU A 265 -10.20 -11.95 20.70
CA LEU A 265 -10.08 -10.56 20.26
C LEU A 265 -9.41 -9.65 21.30
N LYS A 266 -9.14 -10.14 22.52
CA LYS A 266 -8.57 -9.33 23.62
C LYS A 266 -7.23 -8.70 23.24
N ASN A 267 -6.46 -9.37 22.38
CA ASN A 267 -5.13 -8.93 21.98
C ASN A 267 -5.15 -7.66 21.12
N TYR A 268 -6.22 -7.40 20.36
CA TYR A 268 -6.36 -6.11 19.66
C TYR A 268 -6.42 -4.94 20.66
N PHE A 269 -7.27 -5.05 21.67
CA PHE A 269 -7.47 -3.97 22.64
C PHE A 269 -6.29 -3.79 23.62
N ALA A 270 -5.47 -4.83 23.81
CA ALA A 270 -4.23 -4.72 24.57
C ALA A 270 -3.16 -3.91 23.80
N ASP A 271 -3.16 -4.00 22.48
CA ASP A 271 -2.20 -3.31 21.63
C ASP A 271 -2.39 -1.79 21.65
N ALA A 272 -1.28 -1.05 21.77
CA ALA A 272 -1.32 0.41 21.85
C ALA A 272 -1.54 1.06 20.48
N GLU A 273 -1.00 0.45 19.41
CA GLU A 273 -1.13 0.97 18.04
C GLU A 273 -2.57 0.79 17.55
N PHE A 274 -3.20 -0.36 17.78
CA PHE A 274 -4.60 -0.60 17.43
C PHE A 274 -5.54 0.39 18.13
N ARG A 275 -5.34 0.65 19.43
CA ARG A 275 -6.13 1.66 20.15
C ARG A 275 -5.93 3.06 19.57
N GLY A 276 -4.69 3.43 19.25
CA GLY A 276 -4.39 4.68 18.57
C GLY A 276 -5.07 4.80 17.21
N PHE A 277 -5.03 3.72 16.41
CA PHE A 277 -5.68 3.62 15.11
C PHE A 277 -7.20 3.83 15.22
N VAL A 278 -7.88 3.12 16.13
CA VAL A 278 -9.33 3.28 16.32
C VAL A 278 -9.70 4.72 16.73
N VAL A 279 -8.93 5.33 17.63
CA VAL A 279 -9.14 6.73 18.03
C VAL A 279 -8.97 7.69 16.85
N ILE A 280 -7.91 7.53 16.06
CA ILE A 280 -7.66 8.36 14.88
C ILE A 280 -8.79 8.20 13.86
N GLN A 281 -9.18 6.97 13.54
CA GLN A 281 -10.24 6.69 12.56
C GLN A 281 -11.60 7.26 13.01
N SER A 282 -11.92 7.11 14.30
CA SER A 282 -13.16 7.63 14.86
C SER A 282 -13.17 9.17 14.85
N PHE A 283 -12.04 9.80 15.20
CA PHE A 283 -11.90 11.24 15.15
C PHE A 283 -12.08 11.77 13.72
N LEU A 284 -11.41 11.17 12.73
CA LEU A 284 -11.53 11.56 11.32
C LEU A 284 -12.99 11.45 10.83
N ALA A 285 -13.63 10.30 11.07
CA ALA A 285 -15.01 10.04 10.66
C ALA A 285 -16.01 11.04 11.30
N ILE A 286 -15.89 11.28 12.61
CA ILE A 286 -16.75 12.22 13.34
C ILE A 286 -16.53 13.65 12.84
N SER A 287 -15.27 14.09 12.68
CA SER A 287 -14.98 15.43 12.17
C SER A 287 -15.52 15.64 10.75
N CYS A 288 -15.36 14.65 9.86
CA CYS A 288 -15.90 14.73 8.51
C CYS A 288 -17.44 14.78 8.52
N PHE A 289 -18.08 13.92 9.30
CA PHE A 289 -19.54 13.90 9.46
C PHE A 289 -20.09 15.24 9.97
N ILE A 290 -19.47 15.82 11.01
CA ILE A 290 -19.89 17.11 11.57
C ILE A 290 -19.84 18.20 10.49
N VAL A 291 -18.78 18.25 9.68
CA VAL A 291 -18.67 19.26 8.62
C VAL A 291 -19.71 19.03 7.52
N LEU A 292 -19.90 17.79 7.05
CA LEU A 292 -20.93 17.48 6.05
C LEU A 292 -22.33 17.86 6.53
N TRP A 293 -22.63 17.57 7.80
CA TRP A 293 -23.90 17.89 8.44
C TRP A 293 -24.12 19.41 8.59
N LEU A 294 -23.12 20.13 9.12
CA LEU A 294 -23.23 21.58 9.33
C LEU A 294 -23.39 22.38 8.03
N PHE A 295 -22.78 21.89 6.94
CA PHE A 295 -22.87 22.52 5.63
C PHE A 295 -24.06 22.01 4.80
N ASN A 296 -24.89 21.10 5.34
CA ASN A 296 -26.04 20.49 4.66
C ASN A 296 -25.70 19.98 3.25
N VAL A 297 -24.57 19.26 3.13
CA VAL A 297 -24.10 18.73 1.84
C VAL A 297 -25.04 17.65 1.30
N TYR A 298 -25.64 16.86 2.20
CA TYR A 298 -26.63 15.84 1.89
C TYR A 298 -27.91 16.10 2.68
N ASP A 299 -29.05 15.71 2.11
CA ASP A 299 -30.37 15.91 2.71
C ASP A 299 -30.61 14.99 3.93
N SER A 300 -29.95 13.82 3.96
CA SER A 300 -30.13 12.83 5.03
C SER A 300 -28.91 12.71 5.93
N VAL A 301 -29.17 12.56 7.24
CA VAL A 301 -28.15 12.31 8.27
C VAL A 301 -27.39 11.01 7.96
N ASP A 302 -28.14 9.98 7.56
CA ASP A 302 -27.59 8.64 7.30
C ASP A 302 -26.64 8.65 6.10
N GLU A 303 -26.97 9.39 5.04
CA GLU A 303 -26.07 9.56 3.89
C GLU A 303 -24.83 10.36 4.25
N SER A 304 -24.97 11.44 5.01
CA SER A 304 -23.83 12.21 5.53
C SER A 304 -22.88 11.32 6.34
N LEU A 305 -23.44 10.45 7.20
CA LEU A 305 -22.65 9.49 7.99
C LEU A 305 -22.01 8.42 7.11
N ASN A 306 -22.74 7.86 6.15
CA ASN A 306 -22.23 6.84 5.23
C ASN A 306 -21.03 7.36 4.42
N GLN A 307 -21.17 8.56 3.83
CA GLN A 307 -20.13 9.20 3.05
C GLN A 307 -18.94 9.60 3.92
N ALA A 308 -19.18 10.15 5.11
CA ALA A 308 -18.10 10.48 6.06
C ALA A 308 -17.28 9.24 6.45
N VAL A 309 -17.95 8.14 6.81
CA VAL A 309 -17.28 6.90 7.24
C VAL A 309 -16.47 6.32 6.09
N LEU A 310 -17.07 6.15 4.90
CA LEU A 310 -16.35 5.56 3.78
C LEU A 310 -15.15 6.43 3.36
N GLN A 311 -15.35 7.73 3.16
CA GLN A 311 -14.29 8.59 2.63
C GLN A 311 -13.14 8.75 3.60
N THR A 312 -13.42 8.92 4.90
CA THR A 312 -12.36 9.04 5.91
C THR A 312 -11.59 7.75 6.09
N VAL A 313 -12.27 6.60 6.15
CA VAL A 313 -11.61 5.29 6.23
C VAL A 313 -10.78 5.07 4.96
N SER A 314 -11.39 5.24 3.79
CA SER A 314 -10.74 5.02 2.49
C SER A 314 -9.47 5.85 2.32
N PHE A 315 -9.53 7.16 2.57
CA PHE A 315 -8.37 8.03 2.41
C PHE A 315 -7.31 7.80 3.49
N SER A 316 -7.71 7.67 4.75
CA SER A 316 -6.75 7.53 5.84
C SER A 316 -6.05 6.17 5.82
N THR A 317 -6.76 5.09 5.49
CA THR A 317 -6.19 3.75 5.33
C THR A 317 -5.45 3.55 4.02
N SER A 318 -5.29 4.63 3.23
CA SER A 318 -4.68 4.65 1.89
C SER A 318 -5.37 3.72 0.89
N ALA A 319 -6.64 3.38 1.10
CA ALA A 319 -7.40 2.55 0.17
C ALA A 319 -7.85 3.32 -1.07
N GLY A 320 -8.11 4.62 -0.99
CA GLY A 320 -8.32 5.45 -2.19
C GLY A 320 -9.62 5.24 -2.98
N PHE A 321 -10.59 4.48 -2.46
CA PHE A 321 -11.95 4.44 -3.01
C PHE A 321 -12.69 5.77 -2.84
N ALA A 322 -13.38 6.21 -3.88
CA ALA A 322 -14.24 7.38 -3.88
C ALA A 322 -15.69 7.00 -4.19
N SER A 323 -16.65 7.64 -3.53
CA SER A 323 -18.10 7.43 -3.72
C SER A 323 -18.87 8.72 -3.92
N ALA A 324 -18.20 9.86 -3.79
CA ALA A 324 -18.80 11.18 -3.87
C ALA A 324 -17.96 12.08 -4.76
N ASP A 325 -18.62 13.05 -5.39
CA ASP A 325 -17.94 14.15 -6.06
C ASP A 325 -17.59 15.23 -5.03
N PHE A 326 -16.30 15.35 -4.74
CA PHE A 326 -15.76 16.32 -3.80
C PHE A 326 -15.88 17.78 -4.23
N SER A 327 -16.26 18.05 -5.49
CA SER A 327 -16.46 19.41 -5.99
C SER A 327 -17.55 20.19 -5.22
N HIS A 328 -18.54 19.47 -4.67
CA HIS A 328 -19.64 20.03 -3.88
C HIS A 328 -19.34 20.10 -2.38
N TRP A 329 -18.22 19.53 -1.93
CA TRP A 329 -17.87 19.49 -0.51
C TRP A 329 -17.16 20.80 -0.11
N PRO A 330 -17.28 21.22 1.15
CA PRO A 330 -16.45 22.31 1.68
C PRO A 330 -14.97 22.02 1.44
N LEU A 331 -14.22 22.98 0.87
CA LEU A 331 -12.80 22.82 0.48
C LEU A 331 -11.88 22.29 1.60
N PHE A 332 -12.28 22.50 2.85
CA PHE A 332 -11.64 21.90 4.01
C PHE A 332 -11.57 20.37 3.92
N LEU A 333 -12.66 19.69 3.52
CA LEU A 333 -12.77 18.24 3.56
C LEU A 333 -11.84 17.51 2.59
N PRO A 334 -11.75 17.86 1.30
CA PRO A 334 -10.83 17.16 0.39
C PRO A 334 -9.38 17.29 0.85
N MET A 335 -8.96 18.47 1.31
CA MET A 335 -7.62 18.65 1.89
C MET A 335 -7.42 17.87 3.19
N PHE A 336 -8.42 17.87 4.07
CA PHE A 336 -8.41 17.10 5.32
C PHE A 336 -8.26 15.60 5.05
N LEU A 337 -8.96 15.07 4.05
CA LEU A 337 -8.84 13.67 3.61
C LEU A 337 -7.44 13.38 3.04
N ILE A 338 -6.88 14.24 2.19
CA ILE A 338 -5.50 14.08 1.71
C ILE A 338 -4.50 14.05 2.87
N PHE A 339 -4.61 14.94 3.86
CA PHE A 339 -3.75 14.93 5.04
C PHE A 339 -3.95 13.70 5.94
N SER A 340 -5.16 13.14 5.97
CA SER A 340 -5.42 11.91 6.72
C SER A 340 -4.65 10.70 6.20
N SER A 341 -4.32 10.67 4.89
CA SER A 341 -3.59 9.58 4.25
C SER A 341 -2.16 9.37 4.77
N PHE A 342 -1.57 10.39 5.41
CA PHE A 342 -0.25 10.26 6.00
C PHE A 342 -0.24 9.37 7.27
N ILE A 343 -1.38 9.16 7.94
CA ILE A 343 -1.44 8.68 9.33
C ILE A 343 -2.21 7.36 9.50
N GLY A 344 -3.04 6.94 8.56
CA GLY A 344 -4.15 6.05 8.89
C GLY A 344 -3.95 4.54 8.73
N SER A 345 -2.74 3.99 8.59
CA SER A 345 -2.54 2.53 8.59
C SER A 345 -1.58 2.04 9.69
N CYS A 346 -1.83 0.87 10.28
CA CYS A 346 -0.93 0.29 11.27
C CYS A 346 0.35 -0.27 10.62
N ALA A 347 1.43 -0.40 11.38
CA ALA A 347 2.62 -1.12 10.93
C ALA A 347 2.29 -2.61 10.66
N GLY A 348 2.88 -3.22 9.63
CA GLY A 348 2.59 -4.61 9.25
C GLY A 348 1.20 -4.83 8.63
N SER A 349 0.60 -3.78 8.09
CA SER A 349 -0.64 -3.79 7.29
C SER A 349 -0.35 -3.61 5.80
N THR A 350 -1.39 -3.62 4.95
CA THR A 350 -1.27 -3.37 3.51
C THR A 350 -1.21 -1.89 3.13
N GLY A 351 -1.64 -0.99 4.03
CA GLY A 351 -1.67 0.45 3.75
C GLY A 351 -0.29 1.08 3.61
N GLY A 352 -0.24 2.35 3.23
CA GLY A 352 0.96 3.18 3.12
C GLY A 352 1.06 4.25 4.21
N GLY A 353 1.77 5.33 3.89
CA GLY A 353 1.95 6.49 4.76
C GLY A 353 2.99 6.31 5.87
N LEU A 354 3.00 7.23 6.84
CA LEU A 354 3.96 7.23 7.96
C LEU A 354 3.74 6.06 8.93
N LYS A 355 2.54 5.46 8.92
CA LYS A 355 2.04 4.50 9.91
C LYS A 355 1.66 5.12 11.26
N VAL A 356 0.60 4.59 11.86
CA VAL A 356 0.05 5.03 13.15
C VAL A 356 1.13 5.04 14.24
N VAL A 357 1.91 3.97 14.38
CA VAL A 357 2.98 3.91 15.40
C VAL A 357 3.97 5.07 15.30
N ARG A 358 4.37 5.50 14.09
CA ARG A 358 5.35 6.59 13.95
C ARG A 358 4.74 7.91 14.34
N VAL A 359 3.48 8.16 13.97
CA VAL A 359 2.77 9.38 14.32
C VAL A 359 2.52 9.46 15.82
N MET A 360 2.11 8.36 16.45
CA MET A 360 2.00 8.29 17.92
C MET A 360 3.34 8.59 18.60
N LEU A 361 4.44 8.01 18.10
CA LEU A 361 5.77 8.26 18.65
C LEU A 361 6.22 9.71 18.43
N LEU A 362 5.94 10.31 17.27
CA LEU A 362 6.23 11.73 17.03
C LEU A 362 5.46 12.64 17.99
N TYR A 363 4.17 12.35 18.21
CA TYR A 363 3.35 13.07 19.17
C TYR A 363 3.90 12.96 20.61
N LEU A 364 4.15 11.73 21.09
CA LEU A 364 4.69 11.50 22.43
C LEU A 364 6.07 12.14 22.62
N GLN A 365 6.89 12.19 21.58
CA GLN A 365 8.17 12.87 21.60
C GLN A 365 8.01 14.39 21.65
N GLY A 366 7.11 14.96 20.85
CA GLY A 366 6.80 16.38 20.90
C GLY A 366 6.34 16.81 22.29
N MET A 367 5.42 16.04 22.90
CA MET A 367 4.98 16.28 24.28
C MET A 367 6.14 16.20 25.28
N ARG A 368 7.02 15.20 25.14
CA ARG A 368 8.21 15.07 25.99
C ARG A 368 9.12 16.29 25.92
N GLU A 369 9.35 16.85 24.73
CA GLU A 369 10.21 18.03 24.59
C GLU A 369 9.54 19.29 25.17
N ILE A 370 8.21 19.41 25.05
CA ILE A 370 7.44 20.46 25.75
C ILE A 370 7.61 20.34 27.27
N ASP A 371 7.46 19.12 27.83
CA ASP A 371 7.62 18.88 29.26
C ASP A 371 9.04 19.18 29.76
N ARG A 372 10.06 18.91 28.94
CA ARG A 372 11.46 19.27 29.24
C ARG A 372 11.71 20.77 29.27
N LEU A 373 11.00 21.55 28.44
CA LEU A 373 11.08 23.02 28.48
C LEU A 373 10.53 23.55 29.81
N VAL A 374 9.48 22.94 30.35
CA VAL A 374 8.89 23.31 31.65
C VAL A 374 9.73 22.78 32.82
N HIS A 375 10.28 21.58 32.69
CA HIS A 375 11.04 20.90 33.74
C HIS A 375 12.42 20.41 33.24
N PRO A 376 13.43 21.30 33.12
CA PRO A 376 14.72 20.98 32.49
C PRO A 376 15.56 19.88 33.17
N LYS A 377 15.29 19.60 34.46
CA LYS A 377 16.00 18.58 35.24
C LYS A 377 15.26 17.23 35.27
N ALA A 378 14.03 17.16 34.77
CA ALA A 378 13.23 15.94 34.81
C ALA A 378 13.63 14.99 33.67
N VAL A 379 13.73 13.70 33.99
CA VAL A 379 14.02 12.65 33.00
C VAL A 379 12.70 12.03 32.56
N PHE A 380 12.22 12.46 31.40
CA PHE A 380 11.04 11.90 30.76
C PHE A 380 11.41 10.78 29.79
N MET A 381 10.68 9.67 29.86
CA MET A 381 10.81 8.54 28.93
C MET A 381 9.58 8.48 28.01
N VAL A 382 9.80 8.25 26.72
CA VAL A 382 8.71 7.98 25.77
C VAL A 382 8.19 6.57 26.01
N LYS A 383 6.88 6.42 26.25
CA LYS A 383 6.23 5.13 26.46
C LYS A 383 5.18 4.87 25.40
N LEU A 384 5.22 3.70 24.77
CA LEU A 384 4.17 3.22 23.89
C LEU A 384 3.40 2.11 24.63
N GLY A 385 2.16 2.40 25.02
CA GLY A 385 1.44 1.58 25.99
C GLY A 385 2.19 1.54 27.32
N ASN A 386 2.46 0.33 27.84
CA ASN A 386 3.14 0.14 29.12
C ASN A 386 4.66 -0.01 29.00
N LYS A 387 5.24 0.15 27.81
CA LYS A 387 6.67 -0.11 27.56
C LYS A 387 7.42 1.17 27.20
N ALA A 388 8.59 1.37 27.79
CA ALA A 388 9.50 2.45 27.41
C ALA A 388 10.16 2.14 26.06
N VAL A 389 10.22 3.14 25.19
CA VAL A 389 10.79 3.03 23.85
C VAL A 389 12.26 3.45 23.90
N PRO A 390 13.20 2.63 23.39
CA PRO A 390 14.61 3.00 23.37
C PRO A 390 14.88 4.26 22.55
N ASP A 391 15.82 5.11 22.98
CA ASP A 391 16.13 6.38 22.30
C ASP A 391 16.60 6.19 20.85
N ARG A 392 17.22 5.06 20.52
CA ARG A 392 17.58 4.73 19.14
C ARG A 392 16.36 4.65 18.21
N VAL A 393 15.24 4.12 18.70
CA VAL A 393 13.99 4.01 17.92
C VAL A 393 13.36 5.39 17.77
N VAL A 394 13.34 6.17 18.84
CA VAL A 394 12.88 7.57 18.87
C VAL A 394 13.63 8.41 17.83
N GLN A 395 14.96 8.35 17.81
CA GLN A 395 15.80 9.05 16.82
C GLN A 395 15.55 8.56 15.39
N ALA A 396 15.37 7.25 15.20
CA ALA A 396 15.07 6.69 13.89
C ALA A 396 13.74 7.21 13.32
N VAL A 397 12.73 7.45 14.17
CA VAL A 397 11.44 8.03 13.75
C VAL A 397 11.59 9.47 13.28
N TRP A 398 12.39 10.31 13.97
CA TRP A 398 12.70 11.67 13.50
C TRP A 398 13.46 11.66 12.18
N GLY A 399 14.48 10.81 12.06
CA GLY A 399 15.22 10.64 10.82
C GLY A 399 14.30 10.24 9.67
N PHE A 400 13.36 9.32 9.93
CA PHE A 400 12.37 8.88 8.95
C PHE A 400 11.46 10.04 8.51
N PHE A 401 10.90 10.79 9.47
CA PHE A 401 10.03 11.94 9.15
C PHE A 401 10.75 13.02 8.34
N ALA A 402 12.01 13.31 8.69
CA ALA A 402 12.84 14.27 7.95
C ALA A 402 13.12 13.78 6.50
N ALA A 403 13.50 12.51 6.34
CA ALA A 403 13.72 11.92 5.01
C ALA A 403 12.43 11.88 4.19
N TYR A 404 11.30 11.54 4.82
CA TYR A 404 9.97 11.53 4.21
C TYR A 404 9.60 12.92 3.67
N THR A 405 9.78 13.96 4.49
CA THR A 405 9.51 15.34 4.08
C THR A 405 10.45 15.81 2.97
N MET A 406 11.73 15.43 3.04
CA MET A 406 12.72 15.77 2.00
C MET A 406 12.35 15.16 0.65
N VAL A 407 12.01 13.87 0.61
CA VAL A 407 11.58 13.18 -0.63
C VAL A 407 10.30 13.83 -1.17
N PHE A 408 9.33 14.12 -0.30
CA PHE A 408 8.09 14.81 -0.70
C PHE A 408 8.38 16.15 -1.41
N VAL A 409 9.19 17.00 -0.78
CA VAL A 409 9.52 18.34 -1.31
C VAL A 409 10.30 18.22 -2.62
N VAL A 410 11.26 17.30 -2.72
CA VAL A 410 12.02 17.10 -3.97
C VAL A 410 11.10 16.65 -5.11
N CYS A 411 10.24 15.65 -4.87
CA CYS A 411 9.27 15.19 -5.88
C CYS A 411 8.31 16.31 -6.30
N MET A 412 7.81 17.09 -5.34
CA MET A 412 6.90 18.21 -5.60
C MET A 412 7.58 19.30 -6.46
N LEU A 413 8.82 19.69 -6.11
CA LEU A 413 9.58 20.69 -6.87
C LEU A 413 9.90 20.22 -8.30
N LEU A 414 10.21 18.94 -8.50
CA LEU A 414 10.41 18.38 -9.84
C LEU A 414 9.15 18.45 -10.69
N ILE A 415 7.99 18.13 -10.11
CA ILE A 415 6.70 18.19 -10.81
C ILE A 415 6.32 19.65 -11.13
N LEU A 416 6.50 20.57 -10.19
CA LEU A 416 6.31 22.01 -10.41
C LEU A 416 7.21 22.53 -11.55
N ALA A 417 8.48 22.11 -11.60
CA ALA A 417 9.42 22.49 -12.64
C ALA A 417 8.98 22.01 -14.04
N SER A 418 8.11 21.00 -14.13
CA SER A 418 7.54 20.52 -15.39
C SER A 418 6.31 21.31 -15.87
N GLY A 419 5.84 22.29 -15.08
CA GLY A 419 4.72 23.18 -15.42
C GLY A 419 3.36 22.78 -14.84
N VAL A 420 3.30 21.76 -13.97
CA VAL A 420 2.07 21.38 -13.25
C VAL A 420 1.80 22.37 -12.13
N ASP A 421 0.53 22.72 -11.88
CA ASP A 421 0.16 23.67 -10.84
C ASP A 421 0.41 23.15 -9.41
N ASN A 422 0.42 24.06 -8.44
CA ASN A 422 0.80 23.77 -7.06
C ASN A 422 -0.12 22.77 -6.35
N ILE A 423 -1.44 22.85 -6.57
CA ILE A 423 -2.40 21.98 -5.89
C ILE A 423 -2.32 20.57 -6.48
N THR A 424 -2.30 20.47 -7.81
CA THR A 424 -2.12 19.19 -8.51
C THR A 424 -0.79 18.56 -8.15
N ALA A 425 0.33 19.30 -8.14
CA ALA A 425 1.64 18.78 -7.77
C ALA A 425 1.70 18.28 -6.33
N PHE A 426 1.21 19.07 -5.36
CA PHE A 426 1.19 18.67 -3.95
C PHE A 426 0.36 17.41 -3.74
N THR A 427 -0.86 17.37 -4.28
CA THR A 427 -1.77 16.24 -4.06
C THR A 427 -1.38 15.02 -4.86
N ALA A 428 -0.80 15.14 -6.06
CA ALA A 428 -0.25 14.02 -6.80
C ALA A 428 0.90 13.34 -6.05
N VAL A 429 1.83 14.11 -5.47
CA VAL A 429 2.92 13.54 -4.65
C VAL A 429 2.37 12.93 -3.37
N ALA A 430 1.44 13.58 -2.68
CA ALA A 430 0.79 13.01 -1.49
C ALA A 430 0.09 11.69 -1.82
N ALA A 431 -0.67 11.65 -2.91
CA ALA A 431 -1.39 10.48 -3.36
C ALA A 431 -0.46 9.32 -3.73
N CYS A 432 0.63 9.60 -4.45
CA CYS A 432 1.58 8.57 -4.87
C CYS A 432 2.49 8.11 -3.73
N MET A 433 3.03 9.03 -2.94
CA MET A 433 3.99 8.73 -1.89
C MET A 433 3.34 8.10 -0.65
N ASN A 434 2.06 8.36 -0.38
CA ASN A 434 1.29 7.62 0.62
C ASN A 434 0.67 6.32 0.09
N ASN A 435 0.86 6.01 -1.21
CA ASN A 435 0.17 4.92 -1.88
C ASN A 435 -1.36 5.00 -1.71
N LEU A 436 -1.92 6.21 -1.79
CA LEU A 436 -3.35 6.48 -1.65
C LEU A 436 -4.10 6.33 -2.98
N GLY A 437 -3.62 6.99 -4.05
CA GLY A 437 -4.25 6.95 -5.38
C GLY A 437 -4.88 8.26 -5.83
N PRO A 438 -6.08 8.63 -5.35
CA PRO A 438 -6.74 9.87 -5.74
C PRO A 438 -5.99 11.10 -5.21
N GLY A 439 -5.88 12.11 -6.08
CA GLY A 439 -5.42 13.46 -5.71
C GLY A 439 -6.55 14.50 -5.85
N LEU A 440 -6.17 15.78 -5.95
CA LEU A 440 -7.11 16.88 -6.24
C LEU A 440 -6.65 17.61 -7.51
N GLY A 441 -7.51 18.49 -8.05
CA GLY A 441 -7.22 19.20 -9.28
C GLY A 441 -7.27 18.27 -10.49
N GLU A 442 -6.28 18.35 -11.37
CA GLU A 442 -6.24 17.55 -12.60
C GLU A 442 -6.16 16.04 -12.34
N VAL A 443 -5.62 15.64 -11.18
CA VAL A 443 -5.45 14.22 -10.77
C VAL A 443 -6.59 13.70 -9.89
N SER A 444 -7.72 14.41 -9.86
CA SER A 444 -8.90 14.01 -9.08
C SER A 444 -9.60 12.78 -9.66
N SER A 445 -9.72 12.71 -10.99
CA SER A 445 -10.36 11.60 -11.69
C SER A 445 -9.34 10.62 -12.30
N SER A 446 -8.28 11.14 -12.93
CA SER A 446 -7.22 10.31 -13.52
C SER A 446 -5.91 11.09 -13.63
N PHE A 447 -4.80 10.36 -13.75
CA PHE A 447 -3.47 10.90 -14.01
C PHE A 447 -3.16 10.99 -15.50
N ALA A 448 -4.16 10.83 -16.38
CA ALA A 448 -3.98 10.78 -17.82
C ALA A 448 -3.34 12.07 -18.37
N SER A 449 -3.80 13.23 -17.90
CA SER A 449 -3.34 14.57 -18.33
C SER A 449 -1.92 14.90 -17.88
N ILE A 450 -1.37 14.17 -16.91
CA ILE A 450 -0.03 14.44 -16.37
C ILE A 450 1.04 14.09 -17.40
N ASN A 451 2.01 14.99 -17.55
CA ASN A 451 3.10 14.82 -18.50
C ASN A 451 3.98 13.60 -18.16
N SER A 452 4.67 13.06 -19.16
CA SER A 452 5.48 11.84 -19.02
C SER A 452 6.60 11.95 -17.97
N PHE A 453 7.22 13.12 -17.82
CA PHE A 453 8.28 13.32 -16.82
C PHE A 453 7.72 13.20 -15.40
N SER A 454 6.60 13.89 -15.12
CA SER A 454 5.92 13.81 -13.84
C SER A 454 5.41 12.41 -13.53
N LYS A 455 4.90 11.66 -14.53
CA LYS A 455 4.54 10.24 -14.36
C LYS A 455 5.71 9.41 -13.84
N TRP A 456 6.92 9.58 -14.38
CA TRP A 456 8.12 8.89 -13.86
C TRP A 456 8.50 9.32 -12.45
N VAL A 457 8.43 10.61 -12.13
CA VAL A 457 8.68 11.12 -10.77
C VAL A 457 7.70 10.51 -9.78
N LEU A 458 6.42 10.45 -10.14
CA LEU A 458 5.35 9.88 -9.33
C LEU A 458 5.51 8.35 -9.17
N THR A 459 5.89 7.62 -10.23
CA THR A 459 6.23 6.19 -10.14
C THR A 459 7.35 5.94 -9.13
N ILE A 460 8.39 6.79 -9.12
CA ILE A 460 9.47 6.71 -8.12
C ILE A 460 8.94 7.05 -6.71
N ALA A 461 8.06 8.05 -6.58
CA ALA A 461 7.45 8.41 -5.31
C ALA A 461 6.62 7.27 -4.70
N MET A 462 5.87 6.52 -5.52
CA MET A 462 5.13 5.33 -5.09
C MET A 462 6.05 4.27 -4.49
N ILE A 463 7.22 4.05 -5.11
CA ILE A 463 8.21 3.10 -4.61
C ILE A 463 8.81 3.60 -3.29
N PHE A 464 9.15 4.88 -3.17
CA PHE A 464 9.63 5.46 -1.90
C PHE A 464 8.64 5.23 -0.76
N GLY A 465 7.36 5.51 -1.00
CA GLY A 465 6.28 5.25 -0.05
C GLY A 465 6.21 3.79 0.36
N ARG A 466 6.14 2.90 -0.64
CA ARG A 466 5.98 1.46 -0.44
C ARG A 466 7.14 0.81 0.30
N LEU A 467 8.35 1.34 0.08
CA LEU A 467 9.60 0.83 0.61
C LEU A 467 10.04 1.50 1.91
N GLU A 468 9.17 2.28 2.57
CA GLU A 468 9.48 2.90 3.85
C GLU A 468 10.73 3.81 3.75
N ILE A 469 10.91 4.48 2.60
CA ILE A 469 11.95 5.46 2.22
C ILE A 469 13.40 5.03 2.41
N PHE A 470 13.83 4.73 3.63
CA PHE A 470 15.21 4.41 3.96
C PHE A 470 15.72 3.19 3.22
N THR A 471 14.89 2.19 2.96
CA THR A 471 15.37 0.99 2.25
C THR A 471 15.84 1.33 0.84
N LEU A 472 15.20 2.30 0.17
CA LEU A 472 15.61 2.83 -1.12
C LEU A 472 16.72 3.89 -0.98
N LEU A 473 16.59 4.82 -0.03
CA LEU A 473 17.53 5.93 0.16
C LEU A 473 18.96 5.43 0.48
N VAL A 474 19.08 4.36 1.25
CA VAL A 474 20.37 3.74 1.59
C VAL A 474 21.16 3.33 0.34
N LEU A 475 20.51 2.93 -0.76
CA LEU A 475 21.18 2.57 -2.01
C LEU A 475 21.89 3.76 -2.68
N PHE A 476 21.45 4.99 -2.41
CA PHE A 476 22.12 6.19 -2.93
C PHE A 476 23.32 6.62 -2.07
N THR A 477 23.60 5.93 -0.96
CA THR A 477 24.72 6.27 -0.07
C THR A 477 26.01 5.54 -0.46
N PRO A 478 27.18 6.21 -0.49
CA PRO A 478 28.45 5.54 -0.74
C PRO A 478 28.78 4.44 0.26
N ALA A 479 28.31 4.57 1.51
CA ALA A 479 28.57 3.60 2.58
C ALA A 479 27.96 2.22 2.29
N PHE A 480 26.85 2.16 1.55
CA PHE A 480 26.23 0.89 1.17
C PHE A 480 27.11 0.07 0.22
N TRP A 481 27.82 0.74 -0.69
CA TRP A 481 28.61 0.10 -1.75
C TRP A 481 30.05 -0.20 -1.37
N ARG A 482 30.56 0.39 -0.27
CA ARG A 482 31.94 0.17 0.21
C ARG A 482 32.03 -1.14 1.02
N SER A 483 32.96 -2.01 0.63
CA SER A 483 33.20 -3.33 1.22
C SER A 483 33.54 -3.27 2.69
#